data_AF-A0A366HFB8-F1
#
_entry.id   AF-A0A366HFB8-F1
#
_cell.length_a   1.000
_cell.length_b   1.000
_cell.length_c   1.000
_cell.angle_alpha   90.00
_cell.angle_beta   90.00
_cell.angle_gamma   90.00
#
_symmetry.space_group_name_H-M   'P 1'
#
loop_
_entity.id
_entity.type
_entity.pdbx_description
1 polymer ?
#
loop_
_entity_poly.entity_id
_entity_poly.type
_entity_poly.pdbx_seq_one_letter_code
_entity_poly.pdbx_strand_id
1 'polypeptide(L)'
;MHPHIHALDNLEHAHWKVNFIRHLLQAHLVSPWKGTREWQEQHADFLHRLAAAEDELSICRKALAVLEKIVEGPRGSETDHAEVRPPRSPARLQPGNEPVTRPDSP
;
A
#
# COMPACT_ATOMS: atom_id res chain seq x y z
N MET A 1 -19.91 12.30 -12.45
CA MET A 1 -18.90 11.46 -13.13
C MET A 1 -18.52 10.31 -12.22
N HIS A 2 -17.91 9.24 -12.74
CA HIS A 2 -17.42 8.13 -11.90
C HIS A 2 -16.00 8.44 -11.38
N PRO A 3 -15.69 8.17 -10.09
CA PRO A 3 -14.38 8.47 -9.51
C PRO A 3 -13.24 7.66 -10.16
N HIS A 4 -13.53 6.45 -10.66
CA HIS A 4 -12.56 5.62 -11.38
C HIS A 4 -12.13 6.23 -12.72
N ILE A 5 -13.04 6.94 -13.42
CA ILE A 5 -12.70 7.61 -14.68
C ILE A 5 -11.76 8.78 -14.38
N HIS A 6 -12.10 9.63 -13.41
CA HIS A 6 -11.21 10.70 -12.95
C HIS A 6 -9.83 10.22 -12.47
N ALA A 7 -9.75 9.05 -11.83
CA ALA A 7 -8.48 8.47 -11.41
C ALA A 7 -7.60 8.05 -12.61
N LEU A 8 -8.20 7.55 -13.69
CA LEU A 8 -7.53 7.25 -14.95
C LEU A 8 -7.13 8.54 -15.69
N ASP A 9 -8.05 9.51 -15.84
CA ASP A 9 -7.77 10.81 -16.49
C ASP A 9 -6.55 11.51 -15.84
N ASN A 10 -6.51 11.53 -14.50
CA ASN A 10 -5.41 12.12 -13.75
C ASN A 10 -4.10 11.33 -13.90
N LEU A 11 -4.17 10.00 -13.97
CA LEU A 11 -3.01 9.13 -14.20
C LEU A 11 -2.42 9.33 -15.61
N GLU A 12 -3.26 9.42 -16.63
CA GLU A 12 -2.85 9.72 -18.01
C GLU A 12 -2.25 11.12 -18.13
N HIS A 13 -2.86 12.13 -17.51
CA HIS A 13 -2.34 13.49 -17.49
C HIS A 13 -0.97 13.58 -16.78
N ALA A 14 -0.79 12.91 -15.64
CA ALA A 14 0.51 12.82 -14.96
C ALA A 14 1.57 12.09 -15.82
N HIS A 15 1.19 11.01 -16.50
CA HIS A 15 2.05 10.32 -17.47
C HIS A 15 2.47 11.23 -18.63
N TRP A 16 1.53 11.98 -19.21
CA TRP A 16 1.81 12.96 -20.27
C TRP A 16 2.75 14.05 -19.78
N LYS A 17 2.53 14.59 -18.58
CA LYS A 17 3.33 15.66 -17.97
C LYS A 17 4.79 15.26 -17.75
N VAL A 18 5.03 14.07 -17.18
CA VAL A 18 6.38 13.49 -17.04
C VAL A 18 7.06 13.34 -18.40
N ASN A 19 6.36 12.76 -19.38
CA ASN A 19 6.90 12.57 -20.72
C ASN A 19 7.24 13.91 -21.40
N PHE A 20 6.34 14.90 -21.32
CA PHE A 20 6.54 16.22 -21.91
C PHE A 20 7.77 16.93 -21.33
N ILE A 21 7.94 16.93 -20.00
CA ILE A 21 9.10 17.54 -19.35
C ILE A 21 10.40 16.81 -19.72
N ARG A 22 10.39 15.48 -19.87
CA ARG A 22 11.56 14.70 -20.34
C ARG A 22 11.98 15.06 -21.77
N HIS A 23 11.02 15.29 -22.67
CA HIS A 23 11.34 15.76 -24.03
C HIS A 23 11.88 17.20 -24.04
N LEU A 24 11.34 18.11 -23.22
CA LEU A 24 11.89 19.46 -23.05
C LEU A 24 13.32 19.42 -22.49
N LEU A 25 13.60 18.56 -21.52
CA LEU A 25 14.94 18.37 -20.94
C LEU A 25 15.93 17.84 -21.99
N GLN A 26 15.51 16.90 -22.84
CA GLN A 26 16.32 16.42 -23.97
C GLN A 26 16.63 17.53 -24.99
N ALA A 27 15.64 18.37 -25.33
CA ALA A 27 15.86 19.53 -26.20
C ALA A 27 16.78 20.59 -25.55
N HIS A 28 16.67 20.80 -24.24
CA HIS A 28 17.55 21.72 -23.49
C HIS A 28 19.01 21.26 -23.47
N LEU A 29 19.24 19.94 -23.42
CA LEU A 29 20.57 19.33 -23.37
C LEU A 29 21.39 19.48 -24.65
N VAL A 30 20.75 19.75 -25.80
CA VAL A 30 21.38 20.02 -27.11
C VAL A 30 21.49 21.51 -27.44
N SER A 31 21.11 22.40 -26.52
CA SER A 31 21.23 23.86 -26.71
C SER A 31 22.69 24.30 -26.87
N PRO A 32 23.03 25.19 -27.83
CA PRO A 32 24.39 25.70 -28.00
C PRO A 32 24.83 26.64 -26.87
N TRP A 33 23.88 27.13 -26.05
CA TRP A 33 24.12 27.98 -24.89
C TRP A 33 24.46 27.18 -23.61
N LYS A 34 24.72 25.88 -23.75
CA LYS A 34 25.01 24.98 -22.64
C LYS A 34 26.24 25.43 -21.85
N GLY A 35 26.02 25.73 -20.57
CA GLY A 35 27.08 26.17 -19.65
C GLY A 35 26.96 27.63 -19.22
N THR A 36 26.15 28.48 -19.87
CA THR A 36 25.83 29.80 -19.27
C THR A 36 25.01 29.62 -17.99
N ARG A 37 24.99 30.66 -17.14
CA ARG A 37 24.25 30.63 -15.88
C ARG A 37 22.75 30.43 -16.10
N GLU A 38 22.20 31.10 -17.10
CA GLU A 38 20.79 31.06 -17.46
C GLU A 38 20.39 29.65 -17.94
N TRP A 39 21.27 28.99 -18.71
CA TRP A 39 21.07 27.59 -19.10
C TRP A 39 21.07 26.64 -17.89
N GLN A 40 21.94 26.89 -16.91
CA GLN A 40 22.01 26.08 -15.67
C GLN A 40 20.77 26.29 -14.78
N GLU A 41 20.31 27.53 -14.61
CA GLU A 41 19.10 27.85 -13.86
C GLU A 41 17.85 27.23 -14.50
N GLN A 42 17.72 27.31 -15.83
CA GLN A 42 16.66 26.61 -16.57
C GLN A 42 16.77 25.08 -16.49
N HIS A 43 18.00 24.53 -16.49
CA HIS A 43 18.21 23.08 -16.34
C HIS A 43 17.75 22.59 -14.95
N ALA A 44 18.03 23.37 -13.90
CA ALA A 44 17.56 23.10 -12.54
C ALA A 44 16.02 23.17 -12.43
N ASP A 45 15.36 24.15 -13.07
CA ASP A 45 13.90 24.23 -13.13
C ASP A 45 13.29 22.99 -13.81
N PHE A 46 13.81 22.58 -14.97
CA PHE A 46 13.33 21.37 -15.65
C PHE A 46 13.51 20.10 -14.80
N LEU A 47 14.61 19.96 -14.07
CA LEU A 47 14.85 18.83 -13.17
C LEU A 47 13.90 18.83 -11.97
N HIS A 48 13.69 19.99 -11.34
CA HIS A 48 12.74 20.15 -10.23
C HIS A 48 11.30 19.85 -10.65
N ARG A 49 10.88 20.38 -11.82
CA ARG A 49 9.55 20.12 -12.39
C ARG A 49 9.36 18.67 -12.83
N LEU A 50 10.43 18.00 -13.27
CA LEU A 50 10.38 16.57 -13.57
C LEU A 50 10.13 15.75 -12.30
N ALA A 51 10.90 15.99 -11.24
CA ALA A 51 10.72 15.31 -9.96
C ALA A 51 9.28 15.49 -9.41
N ALA A 52 8.78 16.73 -9.41
CA ALA A 52 7.41 17.03 -8.97
C ALA A 52 6.33 16.32 -9.80
N ALA A 53 6.55 16.14 -11.12
CA ALA A 53 5.63 15.39 -11.98
C ALA A 53 5.74 13.87 -11.78
N GLU A 54 6.93 13.33 -11.49
CA GLU A 54 7.14 11.92 -11.18
C GLU A 54 6.55 11.56 -9.78
N ASP A 55 6.57 12.49 -8.82
CA ASP A 55 5.86 12.39 -7.54
C ASP A 55 4.32 12.45 -7.70
N GLU A 56 3.81 13.38 -8.50
CA GLU A 56 2.38 13.45 -8.84
C GLU A 56 1.89 12.15 -9.51
N LEU A 57 2.68 11.61 -10.46
CA LEU A 57 2.42 10.31 -11.08
C LEU A 57 2.45 9.16 -10.05
N SER A 58 3.36 9.21 -9.07
CA SER A 58 3.42 8.28 -7.94
C SER A 58 2.16 8.34 -7.07
N ILE A 59 1.61 9.54 -6.84
CA ILE A 59 0.36 9.76 -6.10
C ILE A 59 -0.85 9.25 -6.89
N CYS A 60 -0.98 9.58 -8.18
CA CYS A 60 -2.09 9.11 -9.03
C CYS A 60 -2.16 7.58 -9.08
N ARG A 61 -1.01 6.89 -9.24
CA ARG A 61 -0.94 5.41 -9.21
C ARG A 61 -1.41 4.83 -7.87
N LYS A 62 -0.99 5.42 -6.74
CA LYS A 62 -1.42 5.01 -5.41
C LYS A 62 -2.92 5.22 -5.20
N ALA A 63 -3.47 6.34 -5.69
CA ALA A 63 -4.90 6.64 -5.60
C ALA A 63 -5.75 5.65 -6.40
N LEU A 64 -5.35 5.32 -7.64
CA LEU A 64 -6.03 4.31 -8.45
C LEU A 64 -5.98 2.93 -7.77
N ALA A 65 -4.81 2.48 -7.31
CA ALA A 65 -4.64 1.20 -6.62
C ALA A 65 -5.36 1.10 -5.26
N VAL A 66 -5.79 2.22 -4.68
CA VAL A 66 -6.70 2.25 -3.51
C VAL A 66 -8.15 2.14 -3.95
N LEU A 67 -8.55 2.85 -5.01
CA LEU A 67 -9.90 2.77 -5.58
C LEU A 67 -10.21 1.37 -6.13
N GLU A 68 -9.27 0.72 -6.83
CA GLU A 68 -9.38 -0.66 -7.31
C GLU A 68 -9.71 -1.62 -6.16
N LYS A 69 -8.95 -1.57 -5.06
CA LYS A 69 -9.19 -2.42 -3.86
C LYS A 69 -10.56 -2.15 -3.20
N ILE A 70 -11.04 -0.92 -3.22
CA ILE A 70 -12.37 -0.55 -2.70
C ILE A 70 -13.48 -1.09 -3.62
N VAL A 71 -13.27 -1.08 -4.94
CA VAL A 71 -14.22 -1.59 -5.95
C VAL A 71 -14.23 -3.12 -6.03
N GLU A 72 -13.09 -3.77 -5.85
CA GLU A 72 -13.02 -5.24 -5.78
C GLU A 72 -13.66 -5.77 -4.49
N GLY A 73 -13.42 -5.09 -3.36
CA GLY A 73 -13.90 -5.46 -2.03
C GLY A 73 -13.22 -6.72 -1.48
N PRO A 74 -13.54 -7.13 -0.23
CA PRO A 74 -13.02 -8.36 0.37
C PRO A 74 -13.72 -9.61 -0.20
N ARG A 75 -13.60 -9.85 -1.52
CA ARG A 75 -14.01 -11.10 -2.19
C ARG A 75 -13.05 -12.24 -1.86
N GLY A 76 -13.05 -12.66 -0.60
CA GLY A 76 -12.13 -13.70 -0.11
C GLY A 76 -12.03 -13.85 1.41
N SER A 77 -13.12 -13.71 2.17
CA SER A 77 -13.13 -14.02 3.62
C SER A 77 -14.47 -14.59 4.10
N GLU A 78 -15.15 -15.35 3.24
CA GLU A 78 -16.28 -16.20 3.63
C GLU A 78 -15.86 -17.67 3.46
N THR A 79 -15.05 -18.15 4.40
CA THR A 79 -14.70 -19.57 4.54
C THR A 79 -15.26 -20.09 5.87
N ASP A 80 -16.27 -20.93 5.73
CA ASP A 80 -16.92 -21.77 6.75
C ASP A 80 -17.47 -21.10 8.02
N HIS A 81 -18.81 -21.11 8.09
CA HIS A 81 -19.51 -21.42 9.33
C HIS A 81 -19.10 -22.82 9.83
N ALA A 82 -17.91 -22.93 10.42
CA ALA A 82 -17.51 -24.12 11.15
C ALA A 82 -18.47 -24.31 12.33
N GLU A 83 -19.35 -25.33 12.26
CA GLU A 83 -20.34 -25.68 13.28
C GLU A 83 -19.64 -25.83 14.64
N VAL A 84 -19.79 -24.84 15.52
CA VAL A 84 -19.23 -24.87 16.88
C VAL A 84 -20.06 -25.84 17.73
N ARG A 85 -19.84 -27.13 17.50
CA ARG A 85 -20.28 -28.19 18.41
C ARG A 85 -19.73 -27.89 19.80
N PRO A 86 -20.59 -27.72 20.82
CA PRO A 86 -20.10 -27.45 22.16
C PRO A 86 -19.30 -28.66 22.67
N PRO A 87 -18.07 -28.48 23.17
CA PRO A 87 -17.35 -29.56 23.83
C PRO A 87 -18.16 -30.02 25.04
N ARG A 88 -18.41 -31.33 25.15
CA ARG A 88 -19.14 -31.91 26.28
C ARG A 88 -18.44 -31.56 27.58
N SER A 89 -19.16 -30.94 28.51
CA SER A 89 -18.66 -30.64 29.85
C SER A 89 -18.19 -31.91 30.57
N PRO A 90 -16.92 -32.00 31.02
CA PRO A 90 -16.57 -32.93 32.08
C PRO A 90 -17.26 -32.51 33.39
N ALA A 91 -17.57 -33.48 34.26
CA ALA A 91 -18.38 -33.23 35.45
C ALA A 91 -17.68 -32.33 36.50
N ARG A 92 -18.50 -31.63 37.28
CA ARG A 92 -18.09 -30.61 38.25
C ARG A 92 -17.99 -31.18 39.68
N LEU A 93 -16.80 -31.09 40.28
CA LEU A 93 -16.49 -31.09 41.74
C LEU A 93 -17.04 -32.24 42.61
N GLN A 94 -16.19 -32.77 43.51
CA GLN A 94 -16.23 -32.50 44.95
C GLN A 94 -14.96 -33.08 45.63
N PRO A 95 -14.58 -32.66 46.86
CA PRO A 95 -13.23 -32.88 47.41
C PRO A 95 -13.18 -33.82 48.64
N GLY A 96 -11.95 -34.14 49.07
CA GLY A 96 -11.59 -34.07 50.50
C GLY A 96 -11.05 -35.32 51.18
N ASN A 97 -10.07 -35.06 52.05
CA ASN A 97 -9.69 -35.80 53.28
C ASN A 97 -8.88 -37.11 53.16
N GLU A 98 -7.76 -37.13 53.90
CA GLU A 98 -6.96 -38.32 54.27
C GLU A 98 -7.67 -39.15 55.37
N PRO A 99 -7.18 -40.35 55.74
CA PRO A 99 -6.12 -40.40 56.76
C PRO A 99 -5.07 -41.54 56.65
N VAL A 100 -3.81 -41.19 56.97
CA VAL A 100 -2.83 -41.91 57.81
C VAL A 100 -3.01 -43.43 58.02
N THR A 101 -1.99 -44.22 57.62
CA THR A 101 -1.25 -45.09 58.58
C THR A 101 0.14 -45.52 58.09
N ARG A 102 1.07 -45.62 59.05
CA ARG A 102 2.38 -46.32 59.04
C ARG A 102 2.24 -47.59 59.94
N PRO A 103 3.24 -48.47 60.11
CA PRO A 103 4.52 -48.64 59.40
C PRO A 103 4.55 -50.07 58.76
N ASP A 104 5.56 -50.97 58.75
CA ASP A 104 6.98 -51.00 59.14
C ASP A 104 7.71 -52.17 58.44
N SER A 105 9.05 -52.15 58.32
CA SER A 105 9.94 -53.33 58.13
C SER A 105 11.44 -52.96 58.07
N PRO A 106 12.36 -53.88 58.44
CA PRO A 106 13.77 -53.58 58.78
C PRO A 106 14.77 -53.61 57.61
#